data_AF-A0A7D9IW02-F1
#
_entry.id   AF-A0A7D9IW02-F1
#
_cell.length_a   1.000
_cell.length_b   1.000
_cell.length_c   1.000
_cell.angle_alpha   90.00
_cell.angle_beta   90.00
_cell.angle_gamma   90.00
#
_symmetry.space_group_name_H-M   'P 1'
#
loop_
_entity.id
_entity.type
_entity.pdbx_description
1 polymer ?
#
loop_
_entity_poly.entity_id
_entity_poly.type
_entity_poly.pdbx_seq_one_letter_code
_entity_poly.pdbx_strand_id
1 'polypeptide(L)'
;MHIYMTSALRKEDMKAVGLQLALELIHNKKEKDLITGLKTRTNPGRPDWDKVFRDLQQQKNGKISVFYCGNPALGKTLKAYCQEFGFRFRQENF
;
A
#
# COMPACT_ATOMS: atom_id res chain seq x y z
N MET A 1 -4.79 0.31 8.29
CA MET A 1 -4.09 1.40 7.56
C MET A 1 -2.85 0.79 6.91
N HIS A 2 -2.58 1.10 5.65
CA HIS A 2 -1.39 0.61 4.95
C HIS A 2 -0.67 1.80 4.32
N ILE A 3 0.59 2.00 4.69
CA ILE A 3 1.42 3.08 4.17
C ILE A 3 2.41 2.48 3.18
N TYR A 4 2.59 3.12 2.03
CA TYR A 4 3.52 2.67 0.99
C TYR A 4 4.47 3.78 0.59
N MET A 5 5.77 3.54 0.73
CA MET A 5 6.81 4.48 0.35
C MET A 5 7.37 4.10 -1.02
N THR A 6 6.83 4.71 -2.08
CA THR A 6 7.17 4.36 -3.48
C THR A 6 8.56 4.83 -3.93
N SER A 7 9.15 5.78 -3.21
CA SER A 7 10.54 6.21 -3.36
C SER A 7 11.53 5.28 -2.65
N ALA A 8 11.05 4.31 -1.86
CA ALA A 8 11.92 3.36 -1.18
C ALA A 8 12.73 2.59 -2.22
N LEU A 9 14.04 2.58 -1.97
CA LEU A 9 15.11 2.14 -2.85
C LEU A 9 14.86 0.73 -3.42
N ARG A 10 15.31 0.52 -4.67
CA ARG A 10 15.19 -0.76 -5.37
C ARG A 10 16.00 -1.84 -4.66
N LYS A 11 15.54 -3.09 -4.75
CA LYS A 11 16.20 -4.29 -4.19
C LYS A 11 17.61 -4.54 -4.77
N GLU A 12 17.97 -3.84 -5.84
CA GLU A 12 19.28 -3.93 -6.50
C GLU A 12 20.40 -3.24 -5.70
N ASP A 13 20.09 -2.31 -4.79
CA ASP A 13 21.07 -1.62 -3.95
C ASP A 13 21.23 -2.37 -2.61
N MET A 14 22.38 -3.01 -2.39
CA MET A 14 22.67 -3.72 -1.14
C MET A 14 22.55 -2.83 0.11
N LYS A 15 22.82 -1.52 0.00
CA LYS A 15 22.67 -0.58 1.12
C LYS A 15 21.19 -0.37 1.46
N ALA A 16 20.35 -0.34 0.44
CA ALA A 16 18.90 -0.25 0.61
C ALA A 16 18.32 -1.45 1.32
N VAL A 17 18.77 -2.66 0.95
CA VAL A 17 18.34 -3.91 1.60
C VAL A 17 18.75 -3.92 3.07
N GLY A 18 19.99 -3.52 3.38
CA GLY A 18 20.47 -3.41 4.76
C GLY A 18 19.65 -2.42 5.60
N LEU A 19 19.35 -1.25 5.05
CA LEU A 19 18.50 -0.25 5.71
C LEU A 19 17.08 -0.77 5.92
N GLN A 20 16.49 -1.42 4.92
CA GLN A 20 15.14 -1.99 5.03
C GLN A 20 15.07 -3.04 6.14
N LEU A 21 16.05 -3.95 6.20
CA LEU A 21 16.13 -4.97 7.25
C LEU A 21 16.29 -4.33 8.64
N ALA A 22 17.14 -3.31 8.77
CA ALA A 22 17.31 -2.58 10.02
C ALA A 22 16.00 -1.93 10.48
N LEU A 23 15.26 -1.28 9.57
CA LEU A 23 13.95 -0.69 9.86
C LEU A 23 12.93 -1.75 10.30
N GLU A 24 12.93 -2.92 9.66
CA GLU A 24 12.06 -4.04 10.03
C GLU A 24 12.37 -4.59 11.43
N LEU A 25 13.64 -4.81 11.75
CA LEU A 25 14.07 -5.29 13.06
C LEU A 25 13.69 -4.30 14.18
N ILE A 26 13.86 -3.00 13.92
CA ILE A 26 13.52 -1.98 14.91
C ILE A 26 12.00 -1.88 15.10
N HIS A 27 11.23 -1.95 14.02
CA HIS A 27 9.77 -1.95 14.10
C HIS A 27 9.26 -3.13 14.94
N ASN A 28 9.80 -4.33 14.72
CA ASN A 28 9.43 -5.53 15.49
C ASN A 28 9.76 -5.39 16.99
N LYS A 29 10.90 -4.75 17.32
CA LYS A 29 11.31 -4.54 18.72
C LYS A 29 10.52 -3.43 19.44
N LYS A 30 10.15 -2.36 18.75
CA LYS A 30 9.57 -1.13 19.35
C LYS A 30 8.06 -0.98 19.10
N GLU A 31 7.47 -1.84 18.28
CA GLU A 31 6.08 -1.75 17.78
C GLU A 31 5.72 -0.36 17.19
N LYS A 32 6.74 0.34 16.69
CA LYS A 32 6.63 1.68 16.11
C LYS A 32 7.50 1.78 14.87
N ASP A 33 6.92 2.29 13.81
CA ASP A 33 7.59 2.64 12.57
C ASP A 33 8.46 3.87 12.79
N LEU A 34 9.77 3.79 12.51
CA LEU A 34 10.69 4.90 12.74
C LEU A 34 10.56 6.04 11.72
N ILE A 35 9.97 5.78 10.55
CA ILE A 35 9.80 6.80 9.50
C ILE A 35 8.64 7.73 9.87
N THR A 36 7.54 7.16 10.33
CA THR A 36 6.28 7.88 10.57
C THR A 36 5.95 8.05 12.06
N GLY A 37 6.60 7.32 12.96
CA GLY A 37 6.28 7.27 14.39
C GLY A 37 5.00 6.49 14.72
N LEU A 38 4.30 5.95 13.72
CA LEU A 38 3.04 5.23 13.87
C LEU A 38 3.24 3.76 14.26
N LYS A 39 2.21 3.13 14.83
CA LYS A 39 2.18 1.67 15.01
C LYS A 39 2.07 0.90 13.69
N THR A 40 1.49 1.54 12.66
CA THR A 40 1.37 0.95 11.33
C THR A 40 2.73 0.97 10.62
N ARG A 41 3.15 -0.19 10.11
CA ARG A 41 4.38 -0.34 9.31
C ARG A 41 4.27 0.35 7.95
N THR A 42 5.34 1.05 7.57
CA THR A 42 5.56 1.54 6.20
C THR A 42 6.04 0.40 5.30
N ASN A 43 5.31 0.13 4.22
CA ASN A 43 5.71 -0.85 3.21
C ASN A 43 6.58 -0.16 2.15
N PRO A 44 7.78 -0.68 1.84
CA PRO A 44 8.60 -0.13 0.78
C PRO A 44 8.05 -0.53 -0.59
N GLY A 45 8.17 0.39 -1.56
CA GLY A 45 7.77 0.17 -2.94
C GLY A 45 6.30 0.51 -3.23
N ARG A 46 5.86 0.16 -4.45
CA ARG A 46 4.47 0.32 -4.88
C ARG A 46 3.61 -0.83 -4.34
N PRO A 47 2.32 -0.58 -4.03
CA PRO A 47 1.40 -1.65 -3.66
C PRO A 47 1.27 -2.69 -4.77
N ASP A 48 1.19 -3.96 -4.37
CA ASP A 48 0.71 -5.04 -5.21
C ASP A 48 -0.83 -4.99 -5.20
N TRP A 49 -1.40 -4.30 -6.20
CA TRP A 49 -2.85 -4.09 -6.26
C TRP A 49 -3.62 -5.39 -6.44
N ASP A 50 -3.07 -6.37 -7.17
CA ASP A 50 -3.67 -7.70 -7.31
C ASP A 50 -3.84 -8.37 -5.94
N LYS A 51 -2.76 -8.40 -5.15
CA LYS A 51 -2.82 -8.96 -3.80
C LYS A 51 -3.81 -8.19 -2.93
N VAL A 52 -3.75 -6.87 -2.92
CA VAL A 52 -4.63 -6.03 -2.09
C VAL A 52 -6.11 -6.26 -2.44
N PHE A 53 -6.47 -6.29 -3.72
CA PHE A 53 -7.86 -6.47 -4.15
C PHE A 53 -8.37 -7.90 -3.89
N ARG A 54 -7.53 -8.92 -4.06
CA ARG A 54 -7.86 -10.31 -3.69
C ARG A 54 -8.11 -10.45 -2.20
N ASP A 55 -7.25 -9.89 -1.37
CA ASP A 55 -7.40 -9.91 0.10
C ASP A 55 -8.71 -9.22 0.50
N LEU A 56 -9.05 -8.08 -0.11
CA LEU A 56 -10.32 -7.37 0.13
C LEU A 56 -11.54 -8.23 -0.23
N GLN A 57 -11.50 -8.94 -1.36
CA GLN A 57 -12.59 -9.81 -1.79
C GLN A 57 -12.78 -11.02 -0.85
N GLN A 58 -11.67 -11.58 -0.35
CA GLN A 58 -11.69 -12.72 0.57
C GLN A 58 -12.28 -12.40 1.95
N GLN A 59 -12.21 -11.15 2.39
CA GLN A 59 -12.80 -10.74 3.67
C GLN A 59 -14.34 -10.81 3.69
N LYS A 60 -15.02 -10.96 2.54
CA LYS A 60 -16.48 -11.11 2.42
C LYS A 60 -17.30 -10.02 3.14
N ASN A 61 -16.79 -8.79 3.18
CA ASN A 61 -17.44 -7.64 3.83
C ASN A 61 -18.64 -7.06 3.03
N GLY A 62 -19.23 -7.82 2.11
CA GLY A 62 -20.31 -7.35 1.24
C GLY A 62 -19.82 -6.47 0.08
N LYS A 63 -20.61 -5.44 -0.26
CA LYS A 63 -20.32 -4.54 -1.41
C LYS A 63 -19.20 -3.57 -1.04
N ILE A 64 -18.09 -3.64 -1.77
CA ILE A 64 -16.92 -2.78 -1.57
C ILE A 64 -16.99 -1.54 -2.47
N SER A 65 -16.70 -0.37 -1.89
CA SER A 65 -16.52 0.90 -2.63
C SER A 65 -15.13 1.45 -2.35
N VAL A 66 -14.40 1.77 -3.42
CA VAL A 66 -13.06 2.35 -3.41
C VAL A 66 -13.17 3.83 -3.75
N PHE A 67 -12.56 4.64 -2.90
CA PHE A 67 -12.48 6.09 -3.05
C PHE A 67 -11.02 6.48 -3.25
N TYR A 68 -10.73 7.36 -4.21
CA TYR A 68 -9.38 7.71 -4.58
C TYR A 68 -9.20 9.21 -4.82
N CYS A 69 -8.19 9.79 -4.17
CA CYS A 69 -7.71 11.15 -4.39
C CYS A 69 -6.19 11.10 -4.59
N GLY A 70 -5.68 11.68 -5.70
CA GLY A 70 -4.26 11.68 -6.02
C GLY A 70 -3.97 11.67 -7.52
N ASN A 71 -2.77 11.21 -7.89
CA ASN A 71 -2.29 11.19 -9.28
C ASN A 71 -3.27 10.47 -10.23
N PRO A 72 -3.73 11.12 -11.32
CA PRO A 72 -4.68 10.53 -12.27
C PRO A 72 -4.23 9.19 -12.88
N ALA A 73 -2.93 8.97 -13.07
CA ALA A 73 -2.39 7.73 -13.61
C ALA A 73 -2.71 6.53 -12.69
N LEU A 74 -2.52 6.71 -11.38
CA LEU A 74 -2.86 5.67 -10.40
C LEU A 74 -4.37 5.51 -10.28
N GLY A 75 -5.15 6.60 -10.38
CA GLY A 75 -6.61 6.54 -10.42
C GLY A 75 -7.13 5.66 -11.55
N LYS A 76 -6.53 5.75 -12.75
CA LYS A 76 -6.87 4.87 -13.89
C LYS A 76 -6.57 3.39 -13.59
N THR A 77 -5.42 3.09 -12.99
CA THR A 77 -5.06 1.73 -12.57
C THR A 77 -6.08 1.17 -11.57
N LEU A 78 -6.39 1.93 -10.52
CA LEU A 78 -7.34 1.50 -9.49
C LEU A 78 -8.75 1.32 -10.04
N LYS A 79 -9.18 2.17 -10.98
CA LYS A 79 -10.46 2.02 -11.66
C LYS A 79 -10.54 0.70 -12.45
N ALA A 80 -9.47 0.31 -13.13
CA ALA A 80 -9.42 -0.96 -13.87
C ALA A 80 -9.53 -2.17 -12.91
N TYR A 81 -8.78 -2.16 -11.81
CA TYR A 81 -8.90 -3.19 -10.77
C TYR A 81 -10.32 -3.23 -10.17
N CYS A 82 -10.94 -2.08 -9.91
CA CYS A 82 -12.33 -2.07 -9.42
C CYS A 82 -13.31 -2.71 -10.42
N GLN A 83 -13.11 -2.50 -11.73
CA GLN A 83 -13.95 -3.13 -12.75
C GLN A 83 -13.77 -4.66 -12.77
N GLU A 84 -12.52 -5.14 -12.69
CA GLU A 84 -12.21 -6.57 -12.66
C GLU A 84 -12.82 -7.28 -11.44
N PHE A 85 -12.74 -6.66 -10.25
CA PHE A 85 -13.21 -7.26 -9.01
C PHE A 85 -14.69 -6.93 -8.68
N GLY A 86 -15.37 -6.16 -9.53
CA GLY A 86 -16.76 -5.75 -9.32
C GLY A 86 -16.97 -4.74 -8.18
N PHE A 87 -15.93 -3.96 -7.85
CA PHE A 87 -15.99 -2.91 -6.82
C PHE A 87 -16.48 -1.59 -7.41
N ARG A 88 -17.14 -0.75 -6.60
CA ARG A 88 -17.52 0.61 -7.03
C ARG A 88 -16.33 1.54 -6.87
N PHE A 89 -15.95 2.24 -7.93
CA PHE A 89 -14.87 3.23 -7.89
C PHE A 89 -15.42 4.66 -7.89
N ARG A 90 -14.88 5.52 -7.03
CA ARG A 90 -15.14 6.96 -7.02
C ARG A 90 -13.84 7.76 -6.96
N GLN A 91 -13.66 8.63 -7.94
CA GLN A 91 -12.61 9.64 -7.92
C GLN A 91 -13.11 10.81 -7.08
N GLU A 92 -12.34 11.19 -6.07
CA GLU A 92 -12.62 12.34 -5.21
C GLU A 92 -11.52 13.38 -5.38
N ASN A 93 -11.90 14.66 -5.32
CA ASN A 93 -11.00 15.79 -5.25
C ASN A 93 -11.36 16.51 -3.96
N PHE A 94 -10.50 16.37 -2.94
CA PHE A 94 -10.65 16.99 -1.63
C PHE A 94 -9.76 18.23 -1.52
#